data_AF-A0A0F2P9L3-F1
#
_entry.id   AF-A0A0F2P9L3-F1
#
_cell.length_a   1.000
_cell.length_b   1.000
_cell.length_c   1.000
_cell.angle_alpha   90.00
_cell.angle_beta   90.00
_cell.angle_gamma   90.00
#
_symmetry.space_group_name_H-M   'P 1'
#
loop_
_entity.id
_entity.type
_entity.pdbx_description
1 polymer ?
#
loop_
_entity_poly.entity_id
_entity_poly.type
_entity_poly.pdbx_seq_one_letter_code
_entity_poly.pdbx_strand_id
1 'polypeptide(L)' 'HLARALNWERPRFPVAGADLIARGVRPGPDMGAQLAALEDRWIDSNFTLDKQALLAEPG' A
#
# COMPACT_ATOMS: atom_id res chain seq x y z
N HIS A 1 -35.39 5.28 11.68
CA HIS A 1 -34.47 6.14 10.91
C HIS A 1 -33.11 5.45 10.81
N LEU A 2 -32.74 4.86 9.67
CA LEU A 2 -31.43 4.23 9.47
C LEU A 2 -30.87 4.57 8.08
N ALA A 3 -30.47 5.83 7.90
CA ALA A 3 -29.68 6.25 6.74
C ALA A 3 -28.26 6.56 7.22
N ARG A 4 -27.33 5.61 7.11
CA ARG A 4 -25.90 5.86 7.35
C ARG A 4 -25.02 4.75 6.77
N ALA A 5 -24.76 4.83 5.46
CA ALA A 5 -23.57 4.27 4.82
C ALA A 5 -23.45 4.74 3.34
N LEU A 6 -23.67 6.03 3.05
CA LEU A 6 -23.62 6.52 1.66
C LEU A 6 -22.22 7.02 1.22
N ASN A 7 -21.22 7.02 2.10
CA ASN A 7 -19.94 7.70 1.85
C ASN A 7 -18.71 6.78 2.07
N TRP A 8 -18.86 5.46 1.97
CA TRP A 8 -17.70 4.58 1.99
C TRP A 8 -16.95 4.70 0.65
N GLU A 9 -15.83 5.43 0.65
CA GLU A 9 -14.89 5.46 -0.47
C GLU A 9 -13.95 4.26 -0.37
N ARG A 10 -13.79 3.51 -1.46
CA ARG A 10 -12.84 2.39 -1.50
C ARG A 10 -11.42 2.96 -1.32
N PRO A 11 -10.69 2.56 -0.28
CA PRO A 11 -9.34 3.04 -0.08
C PRO A 11 -8.43 2.56 -1.22
N ARG A 12 -7.42 3.36 -1.56
CA ARG A 12 -6.47 3.07 -2.64
C ARG A 12 -5.11 2.77 -2.04
N PHE A 13 -4.48 1.69 -2.48
CA PHE A 13 -3.13 1.34 -2.05
C PHE A 13 -2.16 2.49 -2.35
N PRO A 14 -1.42 3.01 -1.35
CA PRO A 14 -0.74 4.29 -1.48
C PRO A 14 0.68 4.19 -2.06
N VAL A 15 1.24 2.98 -2.26
CA VAL A 15 2.61 2.77 -2.78
C VAL A 15 2.58 2.38 -4.26
N ALA A 16 3.46 3.01 -5.06
CA ALA A 16 3.67 2.68 -6.46
C ALA A 16 5.10 2.21 -6.71
N GLY A 17 5.33 1.52 -7.83
CA GLY A 17 6.68 1.08 -8.22
C GLY A 17 7.71 2.22 -8.31
N ALA A 18 7.28 3.44 -8.65
CA ALA A 18 8.13 4.62 -8.64
C ALA A 18 8.72 4.94 -7.26
N ASP A 19 7.97 4.67 -6.18
CA ASP A 19 8.46 4.85 -4.81
C ASP A 19 9.58 3.84 -4.49
N LEU A 20 9.47 2.61 -4.99
CA LEU A 20 10.51 1.59 -4.84
C LEU A 20 11.76 1.92 -5.68
N ILE A 21 11.57 2.42 -6.91
CA ILE A 21 12.68 2.90 -7.76
C ILE A 21 13.44 4.04 -7.06
N ALA A 22 12.72 5.00 -6.45
CA ALA A 22 13.34 6.09 -5.70
C ALA A 22 14.16 5.60 -4.49
N ARG A 23 13.85 4.41 -3.96
CA ARG A 23 14.60 3.72 -2.90
C ARG A 23 15.73 2.82 -3.43
N GLY A 24 15.97 2.81 -4.75
CA GLY A 24 17.02 2.02 -5.38
C GLY A 24 16.62 0.60 -5.78
N VAL A 25 15.33 0.24 -5.68
CA VAL A 25 14.84 -1.08 -6.15
C VAL A 25 14.82 -1.08 -7.67
N ARG A 26 15.47 -2.08 -8.27
CA ARG A 26 15.48 -2.26 -9.73
C ARG A 26 14.15 -2.84 -10.22
N PRO A 27 13.59 -2.36 -11.34
CA PRO A 27 12.42 -2.97 -11.95
C PRO A 27 12.64 -4.45 -12.26
N GLY A 28 11.65 -5.29 -11.94
CA GLY A 28 11.71 -6.73 -12.16
C GLY A 28 10.70 -7.50 -11.29
N PRO A 29 10.70 -8.84 -11.36
CA PRO A 29 9.82 -9.70 -10.57
C PRO A 29 9.88 -9.41 -9.06
N ASP A 30 11.08 -9.15 -8.54
CA ASP A 30 11.31 -8.85 -7.12
C ASP A 30 10.60 -7.55 -6.68
N MET A 31 10.53 -6.54 -7.55
CA MET A 31 9.78 -5.31 -7.26
C MET A 31 8.27 -5.61 -7.14
N GLY A 32 7.75 -6.47 -8.01
CA GLY A 32 6.36 -6.91 -7.94
C GLY A 32 6.06 -7.66 -6.63
N ALA A 33 6.97 -8.55 -6.21
CA ALA A 33 6.86 -9.26 -4.95
C ALA A 33 6.88 -8.31 -3.74
N GLN A 34 7.75 -7.30 -3.74
CA GLN A 34 7.77 -6.28 -2.69
C GLN A 34 6.49 -5.44 -2.67
N LEU A 35 5.95 -5.05 -3.83
CA LEU A 35 4.66 -4.33 -3.89
C LEU A 35 3.52 -5.18 -3.32
N ALA A 36 3.46 -6.46 -3.67
CA ALA A 36 2.45 -7.38 -3.15
C ALA A 36 2.54 -7.52 -1.63
N ALA A 37 3.74 -7.70 -1.07
CA ALA A 37 3.94 -7.79 0.38
C ALA A 37 3.51 -6.50 1.12
N LEU A 38 3.78 -5.33 0.53
CA LEU A 38 3.32 -4.06 1.08
C LEU A 38 1.80 -3.90 0.99
N GLU A 39 1.17 -4.39 -0.08
CA GLU A 39 -0.28 -4.37 -0.25
C GLU A 39 -0.98 -5.29 0.77
N ASP A 40 -0.46 -6.50 0.98
CA ASP A 40 -0.97 -7.43 1.99
C ASP A 40 -0.92 -6.80 3.39
N ARG A 41 0.20 -6.18 3.77
CA ARG A 41 0.33 -5.47 5.05
C ARG A 41 -0.64 -4.30 5.18
N TRP A 42 -0.89 -3.58 4.09
CA TRP A 42 -1.86 -2.49 4.07
C TRP A 42 -3.29 -3.01 4.27
N ILE A 43 -3.64 -4.13 3.65
CA ILE A 43 -4.92 -4.83 3.86
C ILE A 43 -5.04 -5.30 5.31
N ASP A 44 -4.00 -5.94 5.87
CA ASP A 44 -3.96 -6.42 7.25
C ASP A 44 -4.09 -5.29 8.28
N SER A 45 -3.62 -4.09 7.93
CA SER A 45 -3.80 -2.88 8.74
C SER A 45 -5.22 -2.30 8.68
N ASN A 46 -6.15 -2.97 8.01
CA ASN A 46 -7.48 -2.46 7.70
C ASN A 46 -7.42 -1.12 6.95
N PHE A 47 -6.51 -1.01 5.98
CA PHE A 47 -6.28 0.15 5.12
C PHE A 47 -5.84 1.43 5.85
N THR A 48 -5.24 1.31 7.05
CA THR A 48 -4.85 2.46 7.89
C THR A 48 -3.42 2.92 7.66
N LEU A 49 -2.52 2.05 7.18
CA LEU A 49 -1.14 2.43 6.90
C LEU A 49 -1.04 3.35 5.69
N ASP A 50 -0.25 4.40 5.82
CA ASP A 50 0.06 5.31 4.72
C ASP A 50 1.34 4.89 3.97
N LYS A 51 1.66 5.62 2.90
CA LYS A 51 2.86 5.39 2.10
C LYS A 51 4.14 5.39 2.94
N GLN A 52 4.28 6.32 3.88
CA GLN A 52 5.50 6.47 4.67
C GLN A 52 5.68 5.26 5.60
N ALA A 53 4.61 4.83 6.27
CA ALA A 53 4.64 3.68 7.17
C ALA A 53 4.88 2.34 6.44
N LEU A 54 4.36 2.21 5.22
CA LEU A 54 4.62 1.06 4.36
C LEU A 54 6.07 1.05 3.87
N LEU A 55 6.62 2.20 3.45
CA LEU A 55 8.00 2.28 2.96
C LEU A 55 9.05 2.31 4.07
N ALA A 56 8.69 2.57 5.33
CA ALA A 56 9.63 2.52 6.46
C ALA A 56 10.01 1.09 6.86
N GLU A 57 9.31 0.08 6.34
CA GLU A 57 9.59 -1.32 6.63
C GLU A 57 10.93 -1.75 5.98
N PRO A 58 11.82 -2.41 6.75
CA PRO A 58 13.00 -3.05 6.22
C PRO A 58 12.61 -4.37 5.52
N GLY A 59 12.66 -4.36 4.18
CA GLY A 59 12.58 -5.59 3.38
C GLY A 59 13.86 -6.40 3.39
#